data_AF-A0A2T5LNL7-F1
#
_entry.id   AF-A0A2T5LNL7-F1
#
_cell.length_a   1.000
_cell.length_b   1.000
_cell.length_c   1.000
_cell.angle_alpha   90.00
_cell.angle_beta   90.00
_cell.angle_gamma   90.00
#
_symmetry.space_group_name_H-M   'P 1'
#
loop_
_entity.id
_entity.type
_entity.pdbx_description
1 polymer ?
#
loop_
_entity_poly.entity_id
_entity_poly.type
_entity_poly.pdbx_seq_one_letter_code
_entity_poly.pdbx_strand_id
1 'polypeptide(L)'
;MKMNTQDLLSPVTQRSRPVVSFPASQSLWASTTLKTGTISTGISQLDDAVCTPSTEGDDDGDDDDGDDGDDDADCRGIHQGHVTEVYGPPGVGKTSLALNIASNALQTGAKVVWIDTGSPLPRLRLRSILLKSIQSSESTESPEELMKNLVYFRAQSLPHLLALLLHPPTGFPPDDSKLMVIDSASAPFPSYFSNPTELKARLAQSRTTDKSHIQWLMNRNSNVTSDLANQLTKLATAHNLAVLVINQTRTKIKGQPRATLCPVLAGGAWESSVYTRIVMYRDFPSDEEDTPKNVRFAEVTKRTGKMLALRLESNIIPFVIERDGLRGLDKYQSPRMVALNSKEDPNKNGQRKRKVDEISDSQDEGDSDAEYGWIDGDDAGLLEQD
;
A
#
# COMPACT_ATOMS: atom_id res chain seq x y z
N MET A 1 36.89 55.38 4.16
CA MET A 1 35.54 55.29 3.54
C MET A 1 35.59 54.21 2.48
N LYS A 2 34.59 53.33 2.48
CA LYS A 2 34.33 52.15 1.60
C LYS A 2 35.02 50.83 1.99
N MET A 3 34.22 50.03 2.69
CA MET A 3 34.23 48.56 2.72
C MET A 3 34.09 47.99 1.30
N ASN A 4 34.78 46.89 1.02
CA ASN A 4 34.31 45.93 0.02
C ASN A 4 34.61 44.51 0.54
N THR A 5 33.55 43.86 1.03
CA THR A 5 33.50 42.46 1.43
C THR A 5 33.35 41.59 0.20
N GLN A 6 34.34 40.75 -0.07
CA GLN A 6 34.18 39.54 -0.90
C GLN A 6 34.95 38.40 -0.22
N ASP A 7 34.35 37.86 0.85
CA ASP A 7 34.67 36.52 1.32
C ASP A 7 33.95 35.53 0.41
N LEU A 8 34.68 35.02 -0.58
CA LEU A 8 34.31 33.82 -1.33
C LEU A 8 34.46 32.62 -0.40
N LEU A 9 33.36 32.26 0.26
CA LEU A 9 33.21 30.97 0.95
C LEU A 9 33.26 29.84 -0.08
N SER A 10 34.34 29.08 -0.04
CA SER A 10 34.54 27.82 -0.74
C SER A 10 33.39 26.85 -0.45
N PRO A 11 32.83 26.14 -1.44
CA PRO A 11 31.83 25.12 -1.18
C PRO A 11 32.47 23.96 -0.41
N VAL A 12 31.95 23.70 0.78
CA VAL A 12 32.24 22.50 1.58
C VAL A 12 31.95 21.29 0.70
N THR A 13 33.01 20.56 0.34
CA THR A 13 32.90 19.27 -0.32
C THR A 13 32.10 18.33 0.56
N GLN A 14 30.88 17.99 0.13
CA GLN A 14 30.13 16.87 0.69
C GLN A 14 31.01 15.62 0.56
N ARG A 15 31.61 15.19 1.67
CA ARG A 15 32.16 13.84 1.77
C ARG A 15 30.97 12.89 1.71
N SER A 16 30.70 12.34 0.53
CA SER A 16 29.93 11.13 0.35
C SER A 16 30.50 10.08 1.31
N ARG A 17 29.69 9.66 2.30
CA ARG A 17 30.07 8.56 3.19
C ARG A 17 30.47 7.36 2.31
N PRO A 18 31.60 6.69 2.56
CA PRO A 18 31.97 5.51 1.78
C PRO A 18 30.84 4.50 1.86
N VAL A 19 30.42 3.98 0.71
CA VAL A 19 29.49 2.85 0.63
C VAL A 19 30.23 1.65 1.22
N VAL A 20 29.90 1.30 2.46
CA VAL A 20 30.40 0.07 3.08
C VAL A 20 29.69 -1.09 2.41
N SER A 21 30.40 -1.82 1.56
CA SER A 21 29.90 -3.06 0.97
C SER A 21 29.89 -4.15 2.03
N PHE A 22 28.71 -4.48 2.55
CA PHE A 22 28.54 -5.66 3.39
C PHE A 22 28.50 -6.90 2.49
N PRO A 23 29.27 -7.96 2.78
CA PRO A 23 29.12 -9.25 2.11
C PRO A 23 27.68 -9.75 2.24
N ALA A 24 27.18 -10.44 1.20
CA ALA A 24 25.85 -11.04 1.21
C ALA A 24 25.67 -11.99 2.41
N SER A 25 26.73 -12.66 2.84
CA SER A 25 26.74 -13.46 4.07
C SER A 25 26.48 -12.62 5.30
N GLN A 26 27.16 -11.49 5.52
CA GLN A 26 26.87 -10.63 6.68
C GLN A 26 25.45 -10.06 6.66
N SER A 27 24.93 -9.70 5.48
CA SER A 27 23.55 -9.24 5.35
C SER A 27 22.54 -10.35 5.66
N LEU A 28 22.83 -11.58 5.24
CA LEU A 28 22.03 -12.75 5.55
C LEU A 28 22.08 -13.07 7.05
N TRP A 29 23.26 -13.07 7.68
CA TRP A 29 23.40 -13.27 9.12
C TRP A 29 22.73 -12.15 9.93
N ALA A 30 22.83 -10.90 9.49
CA ALA A 30 22.09 -9.79 10.08
C ALA A 30 20.57 -9.97 9.92
N SER A 31 20.11 -10.52 8.80
CA SER A 31 18.68 -10.81 8.55
C SER A 31 18.19 -12.01 9.37
N THR A 32 19.02 -13.05 9.56
CA THR A 32 18.71 -14.24 10.37
C THR A 32 18.72 -13.92 11.88
N THR A 33 19.53 -12.95 12.31
CA THR A 33 19.59 -12.51 13.72
C THR A 33 18.54 -11.42 14.06
N LEU A 34 18.02 -10.71 13.06
CA LEU A 34 16.87 -9.84 13.21
C LEU A 34 15.60 -10.71 13.35
N LYS A 35 15.17 -10.96 14.59
CA LYS A 35 13.81 -11.46 14.84
C LYS A 35 12.83 -10.51 14.14
N THR A 36 12.11 -11.03 13.15
CA THR A 36 11.09 -10.26 12.43
C THR A 36 9.89 -10.12 13.36
N GLY A 37 9.80 -8.98 14.04
CA GLY A 37 8.68 -8.72 14.92
C GLY A 37 7.39 -8.54 14.13
N THR A 38 6.27 -8.90 14.72
CA THR A 38 4.93 -8.63 14.18
C THR A 38 4.18 -7.65 15.07
N ILE A 39 3.16 -7.00 14.51
CA ILE A 39 2.27 -6.10 15.25
C ILE A 39 0.84 -6.53 14.97
N SER A 40 0.10 -6.88 16.02
CA SER A 40 -1.31 -7.27 15.90
C SER A 40 -2.17 -6.15 15.33
N THR A 41 -3.10 -6.52 14.45
CA THR A 41 -4.17 -5.66 13.92
C THR A 41 -5.31 -5.44 14.92
N GLY A 42 -5.35 -6.20 16.02
CA GLY A 42 -6.44 -6.24 16.98
C GLY A 42 -7.61 -7.12 16.54
N ILE A 43 -7.47 -7.85 15.44
CA ILE A 43 -8.41 -8.86 14.97
C ILE A 43 -7.61 -10.14 14.71
N SER A 44 -7.75 -11.14 15.58
CA SER A 44 -6.98 -12.39 15.50
C SER A 44 -7.07 -13.07 14.13
N GLN A 45 -8.27 -13.19 13.58
CA GLN A 45 -8.50 -13.77 12.26
C GLN A 45 -7.76 -13.02 11.14
N LEU A 46 -7.63 -11.69 11.26
CA LEU A 46 -6.90 -10.89 10.28
C LEU A 46 -5.39 -11.05 10.47
N ASP A 47 -4.94 -11.15 11.72
CA ASP A 47 -3.54 -11.43 12.05
C ASP A 47 -3.09 -12.77 11.47
N ASP A 48 -3.93 -13.80 11.61
CA ASP A 48 -3.70 -15.13 11.05
C ASP A 48 -3.73 -15.10 9.51
N ALA A 49 -4.69 -14.37 8.90
CA ALA A 49 -4.82 -14.29 7.45
C ALA A 49 -3.68 -13.52 6.76
N VAL A 50 -3.07 -12.55 7.45
CA VAL A 50 -1.89 -11.81 6.95
C VAL A 50 -0.63 -12.68 6.97
N CYS A 51 -0.56 -13.64 7.89
CA CYS A 51 0.58 -14.54 8.03
C CYS A 51 0.47 -15.74 7.08
N THR A 52 1.61 -16.39 6.83
CA THR A 52 1.66 -17.61 6.04
C THR A 52 1.10 -18.77 6.86
N PRO A 53 0.15 -19.57 6.35
CA PRO A 53 -0.15 -20.84 6.97
C PRO A 53 1.15 -21.65 6.95
N SER A 54 1.58 -22.13 8.11
CA SER A 54 2.59 -23.18 8.23
C SER A 54 2.15 -24.30 7.28
N THR A 55 3.01 -24.64 6.32
CA THR A 55 2.79 -25.71 5.35
C THR A 55 2.23 -26.94 6.07
N GLU A 56 1.01 -27.35 5.73
CA GLU A 56 0.55 -28.71 6.02
C GLU A 56 1.57 -29.65 5.39
N GLY A 57 2.13 -30.55 6.20
CA GLY A 57 3.28 -31.38 5.83
C GLY A 57 3.11 -32.05 4.48
N ASP A 58 4.11 -31.87 3.62
CA ASP A 58 4.51 -32.94 2.71
C ASP A 58 4.94 -34.10 3.61
N ASP A 59 4.02 -35.05 3.82
CA ASP A 59 4.26 -36.37 4.41
C ASP A 59 5.11 -37.19 3.43
N ASP A 60 6.38 -36.80 3.28
CA ASP A 60 7.43 -37.69 2.85
C ASP A 60 8.21 -38.05 4.11
N GLY A 61 7.83 -39.18 4.70
CA GLY A 61 8.45 -39.71 5.90
C GLY A 61 9.94 -39.94 5.70
N ASP A 62 10.74 -39.25 6.51
CA ASP A 62 12.04 -39.70 6.94
C ASP A 62 12.21 -39.28 8.40
N ASP A 63 12.29 -40.29 9.27
CA ASP A 63 12.60 -40.16 10.68
C ASP A 63 14.01 -39.57 10.85
N ASP A 64 14.13 -38.30 11.26
CA ASP A 64 15.35 -37.76 11.85
C ASP A 64 14.99 -37.00 13.12
N ASP A 65 15.32 -37.60 14.26
CA ASP A 65 15.19 -37.06 15.60
C ASP A 65 16.10 -35.82 15.76
N GLY A 66 15.53 -34.65 15.50
CA GLY A 66 16.12 -33.33 15.79
C GLY A 66 15.13 -32.47 16.58
N ASP A 67 15.40 -32.32 17.87
CA ASP A 67 14.72 -31.41 18.81
C ASP A 67 14.95 -29.94 18.42
N ASP A 68 14.16 -29.44 17.45
CA ASP A 68 14.05 -28.03 17.07
C ASP A 68 12.56 -27.62 16.97
N GLY A 69 11.80 -27.88 18.04
CA GLY A 69 10.42 -27.43 18.17
C GLY A 69 10.30 -26.12 18.94
N ASP A 70 10.16 -24.97 18.25
CA ASP A 70 9.24 -23.87 18.64
C ASP A 70 9.31 -22.55 17.80
N ASP A 71 10.16 -22.40 16.79
CA ASP A 71 10.46 -21.04 16.26
C ASP A 71 9.56 -20.47 15.13
N ASP A 72 8.58 -21.20 14.59
CA ASP A 72 7.70 -20.70 13.50
C ASP A 72 6.27 -20.32 13.95
N ALA A 73 5.97 -20.39 15.25
CA ALA A 73 4.61 -20.26 15.80
C ALA A 73 4.11 -18.82 16.08
N ASP A 74 4.96 -17.79 15.95
CA ASP A 74 4.66 -16.43 16.49
C ASP A 74 4.44 -15.33 15.43
N CYS A 75 4.39 -15.69 14.14
CA CYS A 75 4.01 -14.72 13.11
C CYS A 75 2.50 -14.49 13.15
N ARG A 76 2.03 -13.52 13.95
CA ARG A 76 0.64 -13.01 13.92
C ARG A 76 0.62 -11.49 13.76
N GLY A 77 0.02 -11.02 12.67
CA GLY A 77 -0.17 -9.59 12.39
C GLY A 77 0.76 -9.02 11.33
N ILE A 78 0.92 -7.69 11.30
CA ILE A 78 1.73 -7.02 10.27
C ILE A 78 3.22 -7.15 10.57
N HIS A 79 4.02 -7.47 9.55
CA HIS A 79 5.45 -7.74 9.72
C HIS A 79 6.30 -6.46 9.77
N GLN A 80 7.23 -6.41 10.73
CA GLN A 80 8.32 -5.45 10.75
C GLN A 80 9.29 -5.73 9.59
N GLY A 81 10.01 -4.69 9.14
CA GLY A 81 10.87 -4.80 7.96
C GLY A 81 10.12 -4.68 6.62
N HIS A 82 8.78 -4.65 6.65
CA HIS A 82 7.94 -4.74 5.46
C HIS A 82 6.88 -3.64 5.38
N VAL A 83 6.39 -3.41 4.15
CA VAL A 83 5.32 -2.46 3.84
C VAL A 83 3.98 -3.20 3.76
N THR A 84 3.02 -2.80 4.59
CA THR A 84 1.63 -3.25 4.53
C THR A 84 0.76 -2.14 3.98
N GLU A 85 -0.02 -2.43 2.94
CA GLU A 85 -0.93 -1.50 2.30
C GLU A 85 -2.38 -1.81 2.68
N VAL A 86 -3.11 -0.78 3.11
CA VAL A 86 -4.56 -0.85 3.34
C VAL A 86 -5.26 0.11 2.39
N TYR A 87 -6.15 -0.41 1.55
CA TYR A 87 -6.91 0.41 0.61
C TYR A 87 -8.39 0.09 0.64
N GLY A 88 -9.23 1.01 0.18
CA GLY A 88 -10.68 0.83 0.20
C GLY A 88 -11.46 2.14 0.03
N PRO A 89 -12.78 2.09 -0.21
CA PRO A 89 -13.63 3.28 -0.32
C PRO A 89 -13.56 4.21 0.90
N PRO A 90 -13.98 5.49 0.79
CA PRO A 90 -14.06 6.37 1.96
C PRO A 90 -15.03 5.84 3.01
N GLY A 91 -14.74 6.09 4.29
CA GLY A 91 -15.59 5.70 5.41
C GLY A 91 -15.55 4.22 5.82
N VAL A 92 -14.90 3.33 5.06
CA VAL A 92 -14.85 1.89 5.38
C VAL A 92 -14.07 1.56 6.66
N GLY A 93 -13.27 2.49 7.19
CA GLY A 93 -12.58 2.29 8.47
C GLY A 93 -11.06 2.13 8.40
N LYS A 94 -10.41 2.50 7.29
CA LYS A 94 -8.95 2.39 7.11
C LYS A 94 -8.16 3.05 8.25
N THR A 95 -8.48 4.30 8.58
CA THR A 95 -7.88 5.01 9.72
C THR A 95 -8.18 4.33 11.05
N SER A 96 -9.37 3.74 11.23
CA SER A 96 -9.71 3.00 12.44
C SER A 96 -8.86 1.73 12.59
N LEU A 97 -8.59 1.00 11.51
CA LEU A 97 -7.65 -0.13 11.52
C LEU A 97 -6.24 0.32 11.90
N ALA A 98 -5.74 1.40 11.26
CA ALA A 98 -4.44 1.96 11.59
C ALA A 98 -4.34 2.45 13.06
N LEU A 99 -5.41 3.01 13.62
CA LEU A 99 -5.48 3.39 15.04
C LEU A 99 -5.38 2.18 15.98
N ASN A 100 -5.98 1.04 15.64
CA ASN A 100 -5.88 -0.17 16.47
C ASN A 100 -4.49 -0.79 16.38
N ILE A 101 -3.92 -0.89 15.18
CA ILE A 101 -2.52 -1.32 14.99
C ILE A 101 -1.56 -0.41 15.79
N ALA A 102 -1.75 0.91 15.71
CA ALA A 102 -0.96 1.86 16.49
C ALA A 102 -1.14 1.70 18.00
N SER A 103 -2.37 1.48 18.46
CA SER A 103 -2.66 1.21 19.88
C SER A 103 -1.95 -0.04 20.38
N ASN A 104 -1.96 -1.12 19.59
CA ASN A 104 -1.30 -2.38 19.94
C ASN A 104 0.23 -2.21 19.96
N ALA A 105 0.80 -1.49 19.00
CA ALA A 105 2.22 -1.16 19.01
C ALA A 105 2.63 -0.29 20.22
N LEU A 106 1.80 0.67 20.62
CA LEU A 106 2.10 1.51 21.79
C LEU A 106 2.09 0.68 23.08
N GLN A 107 1.18 -0.29 23.22
CA GLN A 107 1.08 -1.14 24.40
C GLN A 107 2.27 -2.08 24.61
N THR A 108 3.01 -2.39 23.55
CA THR A 108 4.28 -3.12 23.70
C THR A 108 5.44 -2.21 24.11
N GLY A 109 5.15 -0.94 24.42
CA GLY A 109 6.15 0.09 24.75
C GLY A 109 6.86 0.66 23.52
N ALA A 110 6.51 0.23 22.30
CA ALA A 110 7.19 0.67 21.10
C ALA A 110 6.83 2.11 20.70
N LYS A 111 7.76 2.79 20.02
CA LYS A 111 7.48 4.10 19.44
C LYS A 111 6.73 3.94 18.12
N VAL A 112 5.74 4.80 17.92
CA VAL A 112 4.91 4.85 16.72
C VAL A 112 5.05 6.20 16.05
N VAL A 113 5.43 6.20 14.78
CA VAL A 113 5.47 7.40 13.94
C VAL A 113 4.16 7.48 13.14
N TRP A 114 3.41 8.56 13.29
CA TRP A 114 2.20 8.82 12.49
C TRP A 114 2.41 10.02 11.58
N ILE A 115 2.37 9.81 10.28
CA ILE A 115 2.44 10.84 9.25
C ILE A 115 1.04 11.03 8.67
N ASP A 116 0.48 12.21 8.91
CA ASP A 116 -0.84 12.59 8.40
C ASP A 116 -0.70 13.53 7.21
N THR A 117 -1.38 13.20 6.10
CA THR A 117 -1.40 13.98 4.86
C THR A 117 -2.76 14.64 4.59
N GLY A 118 -3.77 14.38 5.42
CA GLY A 118 -5.13 14.84 5.23
C GLY A 118 -5.74 15.30 6.54
N SER A 119 -6.62 14.45 7.11
CA SER A 119 -7.33 14.76 8.35
C SER A 119 -6.47 14.45 9.59
N PRO A 120 -6.43 15.36 10.58
CA PRO A 120 -5.62 15.17 11.78
C PRO A 120 -5.95 13.88 12.51
N LEU A 121 -4.92 13.27 13.11
CA LEU A 121 -5.03 12.08 13.93
C LEU A 121 -6.16 12.23 14.97
N PRO A 122 -7.17 11.33 14.99
CA PRO A 122 -8.23 11.32 16.00
C PRO A 122 -7.73 10.91 17.41
N ARG A 123 -6.97 11.79 18.07
CA ARG A 123 -6.29 11.51 19.36
C ARG A 123 -7.23 11.00 20.46
N LEU A 124 -8.45 11.54 20.56
CA LEU A 124 -9.45 11.10 21.53
C LEU A 124 -9.91 9.66 21.27
N ARG A 125 -10.01 9.28 19.99
CA ARG A 125 -10.36 7.89 19.62
C ARG A 125 -9.20 6.96 19.96
N LEU A 126 -7.95 7.33 19.64
CA LEU A 126 -6.77 6.54 20.01
C LEU A 126 -6.70 6.31 21.53
N ARG A 127 -6.88 7.37 22.32
CA ARG A 127 -6.91 7.29 23.79
C ARG A 127 -8.00 6.34 24.29
N SER A 128 -9.18 6.37 23.67
CA SER A 128 -10.29 5.47 24.04
C SER A 128 -9.96 4.01 23.75
N ILE A 129 -9.21 3.72 22.67
CA ILE A 129 -8.74 2.36 22.35
C ILE A 129 -7.71 1.90 23.37
N LEU A 130 -6.72 2.75 23.67
CA LEU A 130 -5.70 2.45 24.68
C LEU A 130 -6.31 2.14 26.05
N LEU A 131 -7.30 2.94 26.48
CA LEU A 131 -8.01 2.72 27.75
C LEU A 131 -8.68 1.35 27.82
N LYS A 132 -9.39 0.92 26.77
CA LYS A 132 -10.02 -0.41 26.72
C LYS A 132 -8.97 -1.52 26.81
N SER A 133 -7.87 -1.34 26.09
CA SER A 133 -6.82 -2.36 26.04
C SER A 133 -6.09 -2.52 27.37
N ILE A 134 -5.74 -1.41 28.03
CA ILE A 134 -5.14 -1.38 29.37
C ILE A 134 -6.05 -2.09 30.39
N GLN A 135 -7.37 -1.87 30.30
CA GLN A 135 -8.35 -2.54 31.17
C GLN A 135 -8.40 -4.05 30.92
N SER A 136 -8.18 -4.51 29.69
CA SER A 136 -8.15 -5.93 29.37
C SER A 136 -6.83 -6.63 29.69
N SER A 137 -5.71 -5.89 29.72
CA SER A 137 -4.36 -6.44 29.92
C SER A 137 -3.84 -6.30 31.36
N GLU A 138 -4.64 -5.75 32.28
CA GLU A 138 -4.25 -5.44 33.67
C GLU A 138 -2.92 -4.63 33.78
N SER A 139 -2.57 -3.89 32.73
CA SER A 139 -1.33 -3.11 32.71
C SER A 139 -1.43 -1.90 33.64
N THR A 140 -0.35 -1.58 34.34
CA THR A 140 -0.27 -0.45 35.28
C THR A 140 -0.01 0.89 34.62
N GLU A 141 0.30 0.91 33.32
CA GLU A 141 0.67 2.13 32.59
C GLU A 141 -0.55 2.99 32.25
N SER A 142 -0.38 4.30 32.39
CA SER A 142 -1.42 5.26 32.01
C SER A 142 -1.47 5.45 30.48
N PRO A 143 -2.65 5.71 29.89
CA PRO A 143 -2.74 6.03 28.46
C PRO A 143 -1.88 7.23 28.06
N GLU A 144 -1.68 8.19 28.96
CA GLU A 144 -0.85 9.37 28.76
C GLU A 144 0.63 9.02 28.59
N GLU A 145 1.13 8.02 29.32
CA GLU A 145 2.50 7.53 29.20
C GLU A 145 2.70 6.85 27.86
N LEU A 146 1.78 5.96 27.47
CA LEU A 146 1.80 5.33 26.14
C LEU A 146 1.76 6.36 25.01
N MET A 147 0.93 7.41 25.15
CA MET A 147 0.84 8.47 24.15
C MET A 147 2.14 9.30 23.99
N LYS A 148 3.09 9.27 24.94
CA LYS A 148 4.41 9.91 24.76
C LYS A 148 5.27 9.21 23.70
N ASN A 149 5.03 7.92 23.47
CA ASN A 149 5.72 7.12 22.44
C ASN A 149 5.17 7.37 21.03
N LEU A 150 4.11 8.17 20.89
CA LEU A 150 3.55 8.56 19.62
C LEU A 150 4.22 9.84 19.09
N VAL A 151 4.93 9.71 17.97
CA VAL A 151 5.54 10.83 17.24
C VAL A 151 4.66 11.18 16.05
N TYR A 152 4.11 12.40 16.05
CA TYR A 152 3.14 12.84 15.05
C TYR A 152 3.73 13.89 14.11
N PHE A 153 3.67 13.63 12.81
CA PHE A 153 4.05 14.56 11.74
C PHE A 153 2.85 14.90 10.86
N ARG A 154 2.82 16.14 10.38
CA ARG A 154 1.79 16.62 9.45
C ARG A 154 2.44 17.02 8.13
N ALA A 155 2.14 16.28 7.07
CA ALA A 155 2.69 16.44 5.73
C ALA A 155 1.55 16.59 4.71
N GLN A 156 0.82 17.71 4.76
CA GLN A 156 -0.41 17.96 3.97
C GLN A 156 -0.18 18.19 2.47
N SER A 157 1.07 18.13 2.01
CA SER A 157 1.44 18.35 0.61
C SER A 157 2.38 17.24 0.16
N LEU A 158 2.33 16.92 -1.13
CA LEU A 158 3.22 15.90 -1.71
C LEU A 158 4.70 16.28 -1.49
N PRO A 159 5.15 17.53 -1.70
CA PRO A 159 6.52 17.92 -1.41
C PRO A 159 6.93 17.74 0.06
N HIS A 160 6.05 18.02 1.03
CA HIS A 160 6.37 17.79 2.44
C HIS A 160 6.51 16.31 2.76
N LEU A 161 5.62 15.46 2.23
CA LEU A 161 5.70 14.01 2.40
C LEU A 161 6.99 13.46 1.80
N LEU A 162 7.31 13.87 0.57
CA LEU A 162 8.54 13.45 -0.11
C LEU A 162 9.78 13.97 0.60
N ALA A 163 9.81 15.23 1.05
CA ALA A 163 10.94 15.77 1.79
C ALA A 163 11.19 14.96 3.08
N LEU A 164 10.14 14.63 3.84
CA LEU A 164 10.26 13.85 5.07
C LEU A 164 10.80 12.43 4.83
N LEU A 165 10.40 11.78 3.74
CA LEU A 165 10.74 10.37 3.48
C LEU A 165 12.01 10.20 2.63
N LEU A 166 12.24 11.06 1.63
CA LEU A 166 13.41 11.03 0.77
C LEU A 166 14.63 11.71 1.42
N HIS A 167 14.38 12.71 2.26
CA HIS A 167 15.40 13.50 2.95
C HIS A 167 15.10 13.60 4.45
N PRO A 168 15.06 12.46 5.16
CA PRO A 168 14.66 12.43 6.57
C PRO A 168 15.61 13.29 7.43
N PRO A 169 15.08 14.03 8.41
CA PRO A 169 15.93 14.77 9.35
C PRO A 169 16.79 13.81 10.18
N THR A 170 17.86 14.33 10.77
CA THR A 170 18.76 13.52 11.61
C THR A 170 17.99 12.91 12.78
N GLY A 171 18.06 11.58 12.93
CA GLY A 171 17.32 10.86 13.97
C GLY A 171 15.87 10.51 13.60
N PHE A 172 15.51 10.56 12.31
CA PHE A 172 14.24 10.06 11.81
C PHE A 172 14.42 8.74 11.03
N PRO A 173 13.59 7.72 11.28
CA PRO A 173 12.67 7.60 12.41
C PRO A 173 13.44 7.54 13.75
N PRO A 174 12.82 7.94 14.88
CA PRO A 174 13.44 7.82 16.20
C PRO A 174 13.86 6.37 16.50
N ASP A 175 14.96 6.21 17.23
CA ASP A 175 15.39 4.89 17.73
C ASP A 175 14.24 4.23 18.52
N ASP A 176 14.12 2.90 18.42
CA ASP A 176 13.03 2.08 18.97
C ASP A 176 11.64 2.25 18.31
N SER A 177 11.57 2.95 17.18
CA SER A 177 10.33 2.97 16.38
C SER A 177 10.07 1.58 15.78
N LYS A 178 8.87 1.03 16.02
CA LYS A 178 8.44 -0.27 15.46
C LYS A 178 7.34 -0.17 14.44
N LEU A 179 6.60 0.95 14.42
CA LEU A 179 5.52 1.21 13.47
C LEU A 179 5.62 2.62 12.89
N MET A 180 5.48 2.73 11.57
CA MET A 180 5.20 3.98 10.88
C MET A 180 3.88 3.87 10.13
N VAL A 181 2.96 4.79 10.41
CA VAL A 181 1.67 4.90 9.72
C VAL A 181 1.68 6.12 8.81
N ILE A 182 1.26 5.95 7.56
CA ILE A 182 1.03 7.05 6.61
C ILE A 182 -0.46 7.09 6.26
N ASP A 183 -1.18 8.06 6.83
CA ASP A 183 -2.62 8.28 6.59
C ASP A 183 -2.86 9.60 5.85
N SER A 184 -2.98 9.63 4.52
CA SER A 184 -2.82 8.52 3.56
C SER A 184 -1.72 8.84 2.55
N ALA A 185 -0.98 7.85 2.04
CA ALA A 185 0.10 8.14 1.08
C ALA A 185 -0.42 8.72 -0.24
N SER A 186 -1.64 8.35 -0.64
CA SER A 186 -2.23 8.72 -1.93
C SER A 186 -2.94 10.08 -1.95
N ALA A 187 -3.44 10.58 -0.82
CA ALA A 187 -4.26 11.79 -0.79
C ALA A 187 -3.62 13.03 -1.45
N PRO A 188 -2.31 13.29 -1.32
CA PRO A 188 -1.72 14.46 -1.95
C PRO A 188 -1.41 14.26 -3.45
N PHE A 189 -1.57 13.07 -4.04
CA PHE A 189 -1.20 12.85 -5.46
C PHE A 189 -2.14 13.53 -6.47
N PRO A 190 -3.48 13.45 -6.35
CA PRO A 190 -4.40 13.98 -7.36
C PRO A 190 -4.29 15.49 -7.60
N SER A 191 -3.84 16.28 -6.61
CA SER A 191 -3.66 17.72 -6.78
C SER A 191 -2.39 18.10 -7.54
N TYR A 192 -1.42 17.19 -7.65
CA TYR A 192 -0.14 17.43 -8.32
C TYR A 192 -0.03 16.73 -9.68
N PHE A 193 -0.77 15.65 -9.89
CA PHE A 193 -0.75 14.88 -11.14
C PHE A 193 -2.13 14.88 -11.78
N SER A 194 -2.24 15.54 -12.92
CA SER A 194 -3.45 15.53 -13.73
C SER A 194 -3.67 14.16 -14.38
N ASN A 195 -4.92 13.86 -14.71
CA ASN A 195 -5.26 12.64 -15.44
C ASN A 195 -4.48 12.59 -16.77
N PRO A 196 -3.85 11.46 -17.15
CA PRO A 196 -3.12 11.35 -18.41
C PRO A 196 -3.89 11.86 -19.64
N THR A 197 -5.20 11.63 -19.73
CA THR A 197 -6.02 12.13 -20.84
C THR A 197 -6.07 13.66 -20.89
N GLU A 198 -6.26 14.29 -19.73
CA GLU A 198 -6.31 15.74 -19.60
C GLU A 198 -4.95 16.38 -19.87
N LEU A 199 -3.88 15.74 -19.41
CA LEU A 199 -2.51 16.19 -19.65
C LEU A 199 -2.15 16.10 -21.15
N LYS A 200 -2.56 15.01 -21.83
CA LYS A 200 -2.40 14.88 -23.28
C LYS A 200 -3.15 15.98 -24.04
N ALA A 201 -4.41 16.25 -23.67
CA ALA A 201 -5.19 17.32 -24.30
C ALA A 201 -4.54 18.70 -24.13
N ARG A 202 -4.03 19.02 -22.94
CA ARG A 202 -3.31 20.28 -22.69
C ARG A 202 -2.00 20.38 -23.46
N LEU A 203 -1.23 19.30 -23.55
CA LEU A 203 0.03 19.29 -24.31
C LEU A 203 -0.21 19.43 -25.82
N ALA A 204 -1.27 18.82 -26.35
CA ALA A 204 -1.67 19.00 -27.75
C ALA A 204 -2.02 20.46 -28.07
N GLN A 205 -2.67 21.19 -27.14
CA GLN A 205 -3.00 22.61 -27.30
C GLN A 205 -1.77 23.52 -27.19
N SER A 206 -0.80 23.16 -26.34
CA SER A 206 0.39 23.99 -26.05
C SER A 206 1.47 23.99 -27.14
N ARG A 207 1.27 23.27 -28.26
CA ARG A 207 2.26 23.10 -29.34
C ARG A 207 3.66 22.65 -28.84
N THR A 208 3.71 21.93 -27.74
CA THR A 208 4.97 21.39 -27.20
C THR A 208 5.44 20.28 -28.13
N THR A 209 6.57 20.45 -28.83
CA THR A 209 7.05 19.51 -29.85
C THR A 209 8.08 18.50 -29.32
N ASP A 210 8.62 18.73 -28.12
CA ASP A 210 9.59 17.84 -27.51
C ASP A 210 8.92 16.55 -27.00
N LYS A 211 9.05 15.49 -27.79
CA LYS A 211 8.55 14.15 -27.47
C LYS A 211 9.11 13.63 -26.15
N SER A 212 10.37 13.92 -25.83
CA SER A 212 11.02 13.45 -24.60
C SER A 212 10.42 14.12 -23.37
N HIS A 213 10.18 15.43 -23.44
CA HIS A 213 9.54 16.19 -22.37
C HIS A 213 8.10 15.74 -22.11
N ILE A 214 7.33 15.49 -23.18
CA ILE A 214 5.97 14.95 -23.08
C ILE A 214 5.99 13.58 -22.40
N GLN A 215 6.89 12.69 -22.83
CA GLN A 215 7.02 11.35 -22.24
C GLN A 215 7.40 11.43 -20.75
N TRP A 216 8.32 12.32 -20.38
CA TRP A 216 8.67 12.55 -18.97
C TRP A 216 7.46 13.04 -18.16
N LEU A 217 6.70 14.02 -18.66
CA LEU A 217 5.50 14.52 -17.99
C LEU A 217 4.45 13.43 -17.80
N MET A 218 4.25 12.55 -18.78
CA MET A 218 3.34 11.41 -18.69
C MET A 218 3.75 10.41 -17.60
N ASN A 219 5.06 10.17 -17.45
CA ASN A 219 5.60 9.17 -16.53
C ASN A 219 5.90 9.73 -15.14
N ARG A 220 5.80 11.05 -14.94
CA ARG A 220 6.18 11.73 -13.69
C ARG A 220 5.48 11.16 -12.47
N ASN A 221 4.19 10.86 -12.56
CA ASN A 221 3.43 10.25 -11.46
C ASN A 221 4.01 8.88 -11.08
N SER A 222 4.27 8.02 -12.07
CA SER A 222 4.85 6.69 -11.87
C SER A 222 6.26 6.77 -11.27
N ASN A 223 7.07 7.72 -11.71
CA ASN A 223 8.43 7.92 -11.20
C ASN A 223 8.39 8.32 -9.71
N VAL A 224 7.59 9.32 -9.35
CA VAL A 224 7.44 9.76 -7.95
C VAL A 224 6.86 8.67 -7.07
N THR A 225 5.87 7.92 -7.58
CA THR A 225 5.31 6.76 -6.88
C THR A 225 6.38 5.68 -6.63
N SER A 226 7.25 5.45 -7.61
CA SER A 226 8.34 4.47 -7.50
C SER A 226 9.41 4.91 -6.50
N ASP A 227 9.81 6.18 -6.51
CA ASP A 227 10.75 6.73 -5.54
C ASP A 227 10.22 6.61 -4.11
N LEU A 228 8.93 6.93 -3.92
CA LEU A 228 8.24 6.76 -2.64
C LEU A 228 8.23 5.28 -2.20
N ALA A 229 7.83 4.35 -3.08
CA ALA A 229 7.82 2.92 -2.79
C ALA A 229 9.20 2.40 -2.35
N ASN A 230 10.25 2.80 -3.07
CA ASN A 230 11.62 2.40 -2.78
C ASN A 230 12.09 2.94 -1.43
N GLN A 231 11.79 4.20 -1.10
CA GLN A 231 12.16 4.74 0.22
C GLN A 231 11.36 4.10 1.35
N LEU A 232 10.07 3.81 1.18
CA LEU A 232 9.29 3.11 2.21
C LEU A 232 9.87 1.72 2.50
N THR A 233 10.26 0.99 1.45
CA THR A 233 10.92 -0.32 1.59
C THR A 233 12.26 -0.18 2.30
N LYS A 234 13.07 0.82 1.92
CA LYS A 234 14.36 1.08 2.55
C LYS A 234 14.23 1.46 4.02
N LEU A 235 13.26 2.30 4.38
CA LEU A 235 12.99 2.69 5.76
C LEU A 235 12.49 1.49 6.58
N ALA A 236 11.62 0.66 6.00
CA ALA A 236 11.13 -0.56 6.64
C ALA A 236 12.29 -1.49 6.99
N THR A 237 13.14 -1.82 6.02
CA THR A 237 14.25 -2.77 6.21
C THR A 237 15.39 -2.21 7.05
N ALA A 238 15.81 -0.97 6.82
CA ALA A 238 16.94 -0.37 7.53
C ALA A 238 16.68 -0.16 9.04
N HIS A 239 15.42 0.05 9.43
CA HIS A 239 15.04 0.30 10.82
C HIS A 239 14.25 -0.86 11.45
N ASN A 240 14.07 -1.99 10.75
CA ASN A 240 13.19 -3.08 11.14
C ASN A 240 11.81 -2.56 11.60
N LEU A 241 11.20 -1.73 10.75
CA LEU A 241 9.98 -0.96 11.01
C LEU A 241 8.83 -1.56 10.22
N ALA A 242 7.68 -1.79 10.87
CA ALA A 242 6.45 -2.10 10.15
C ALA A 242 5.92 -0.79 9.53
N VAL A 243 5.82 -0.72 8.21
CA VAL A 243 5.32 0.47 7.51
C VAL A 243 3.90 0.20 7.05
N LEU A 244 2.92 0.86 7.68
CA LEU A 244 1.51 0.79 7.32
C LEU A 244 1.13 1.99 6.45
N VAL A 245 0.74 1.73 5.21
CA VAL A 245 0.35 2.75 4.25
C VAL A 245 -1.14 2.67 3.97
N ILE A 246 -1.84 3.78 4.19
CA ILE A 246 -3.22 3.91 3.73
C ILE A 246 -3.21 4.45 2.31
N ASN A 247 -3.89 3.76 1.42
CA ASN A 247 -4.11 4.16 0.03
C ASN A 247 -5.61 4.36 -0.22
N GLN A 248 -5.94 5.33 -1.07
CA GLN A 248 -7.29 5.56 -1.55
C GLN A 248 -7.62 4.55 -2.66
N THR A 249 -8.88 4.52 -3.08
CA THR A 249 -9.36 3.64 -4.15
C THR A 249 -9.77 4.43 -5.38
N ARG A 250 -9.59 3.79 -6.54
CA ARG A 250 -10.20 4.18 -7.81
C ARG A 250 -10.93 2.98 -8.42
N THR A 251 -11.91 3.24 -9.26
CA THR A 251 -12.60 2.20 -10.02
C THR A 251 -11.96 2.04 -11.40
N LYS A 252 -11.52 0.82 -11.73
CA LYS A 252 -11.03 0.47 -13.06
C LYS A 252 -12.14 -0.26 -13.81
N ILE A 253 -12.59 0.32 -14.92
CA ILE A 253 -13.65 -0.25 -15.78
C ILE A 253 -13.06 -0.83 -17.06
N LYS A 254 -12.11 -0.13 -17.70
CA LYS A 254 -11.51 -0.56 -18.96
C LYS A 254 -10.52 -1.71 -18.74
N GLY A 255 -10.65 -2.76 -19.55
CA GLY A 255 -9.75 -3.93 -19.52
C GLY A 255 -9.98 -4.87 -18.34
N GLN A 256 -11.18 -4.84 -17.74
CA GLN A 256 -11.61 -5.79 -16.71
C GLN A 256 -13.00 -6.33 -17.08
N PRO A 257 -13.31 -7.59 -16.76
CA PRO A 257 -14.63 -8.16 -17.04
C PRO A 257 -15.75 -7.45 -16.25
N ARG A 258 -15.40 -6.80 -15.13
CA ARG A 258 -16.29 -6.02 -14.26
C ARG A 258 -15.56 -4.79 -13.74
N ALA A 259 -16.31 -3.82 -13.24
CA ALA A 259 -15.71 -2.69 -12.54
C ALA A 259 -15.02 -3.20 -11.26
N THR A 260 -13.71 -2.95 -11.17
CA THR A 260 -12.88 -3.45 -10.06
C THR A 260 -12.33 -2.28 -9.26
N LEU A 261 -12.35 -2.40 -7.92
CA LEU A 261 -11.68 -1.46 -7.04
C LEU A 261 -10.18 -1.70 -7.08
N CYS A 262 -9.41 -0.63 -7.26
CA CYS A 262 -7.95 -0.67 -7.28
C CYS A 262 -7.38 0.43 -6.38
N PRO A 263 -6.19 0.24 -5.81
CA PRO A 263 -5.50 1.31 -5.09
C PRO A 263 -5.16 2.48 -6.02
N VAL A 264 -5.09 3.71 -5.48
CA VAL A 264 -4.74 4.91 -6.26
C VAL A 264 -3.26 4.91 -6.63
N LEU A 265 -2.37 4.69 -5.66
CA LEU A 265 -0.97 4.38 -5.96
C LEU A 265 -0.88 2.90 -6.33
N ALA A 266 -0.39 2.59 -7.53
CA ALA A 266 -0.34 1.24 -8.06
C ALA A 266 0.68 1.15 -9.21
N GLY A 267 1.08 -0.08 -9.53
CA GLY A 267 1.96 -0.40 -10.67
C GLY A 267 3.46 -0.33 -10.36
N GLY A 268 4.26 -0.96 -11.24
CA GLY A 268 5.72 -0.92 -11.21
C GLY A 268 6.31 -1.26 -9.84
N ALA A 269 7.18 -0.36 -9.36
CA ALA A 269 7.87 -0.50 -8.08
C ALA A 269 6.94 -0.52 -6.86
N TRP A 270 5.76 0.10 -6.93
CA TRP A 270 4.78 0.08 -5.84
C TRP A 270 4.21 -1.31 -5.63
N GLU A 271 3.92 -2.04 -6.71
CA GLU A 271 3.43 -3.41 -6.58
C GLU A 271 4.49 -4.32 -5.99
N SER A 272 5.77 -4.15 -6.36
CA SER A 272 6.85 -4.97 -5.80
C SER A 272 7.19 -4.64 -4.34
N SER A 273 6.99 -3.39 -3.89
CA SER A 273 7.33 -2.97 -2.53
C SER A 273 6.32 -3.42 -1.47
N VAL A 274 5.04 -3.55 -1.85
CA VAL A 274 3.98 -3.96 -0.92
C VAL A 274 4.12 -5.43 -0.59
N TYR A 275 4.37 -5.75 0.69
CA TYR A 275 4.49 -7.12 1.17
C TYR A 275 3.12 -7.74 1.45
N THR A 276 2.27 -7.01 2.17
CA THR A 276 0.90 -7.41 2.49
C THR A 276 -0.08 -6.34 1.99
N ARG A 277 -1.19 -6.76 1.39
CA ARG A 277 -2.25 -5.85 0.93
C ARG A 277 -3.61 -6.27 1.44
N ILE A 278 -4.29 -5.35 2.11
CA ILE A 278 -5.62 -5.52 2.66
C ILE A 278 -6.58 -4.56 1.97
N VAL A 279 -7.64 -5.09 1.35
CA VAL A 279 -8.76 -4.29 0.85
C VAL A 279 -9.86 -4.23 1.90
N MET A 280 -10.37 -3.04 2.18
CA MET A 280 -11.48 -2.83 3.10
C MET A 280 -12.72 -2.35 2.37
N TYR A 281 -13.86 -2.98 2.64
CA TYR A 281 -15.14 -2.59 2.07
C TYR A 281 -16.30 -2.83 3.04
N ARG A 282 -17.48 -2.37 2.65
CA ARG A 282 -18.75 -2.63 3.34
C ARG A 282 -19.60 -3.49 2.42
N ASP A 283 -20.38 -4.38 3.01
CA ASP A 283 -21.43 -5.07 2.28
C ASP A 283 -22.76 -4.32 2.48
N PHE A 284 -23.72 -4.59 1.60
CA PHE A 284 -25.08 -4.10 1.76
C PHE A 284 -25.68 -4.76 3.01
N PRO A 285 -26.39 -3.99 3.86
CA PRO A 285 -27.10 -4.59 4.97
C PRO A 285 -28.12 -5.58 4.41
N SER A 286 -28.10 -6.84 4.88
CA SER A 286 -29.21 -7.75 4.62
C SER A 286 -30.39 -7.31 5.49
N ASP A 287 -31.61 -7.44 4.96
CA ASP A 287 -32.84 -7.14 5.69
C ASP A 287 -33.17 -8.18 6.77
N GLU A 288 -32.25 -9.11 7.06
CA GLU A 288 -32.40 -10.13 8.08
C GLU A 288 -32.16 -9.53 9.48
N GLU A 289 -33.14 -9.70 10.37
CA GLU A 289 -33.21 -9.06 11.70
C GLU A 289 -32.00 -9.35 12.61
N ASP A 290 -31.28 -10.46 12.36
CA ASP A 290 -30.15 -10.92 13.18
C ASP A 290 -28.76 -10.48 12.70
N THR A 291 -28.65 -9.75 11.57
CA THR A 291 -27.33 -9.31 11.11
C THR A 291 -26.86 -8.02 11.79
N PRO A 292 -25.62 -7.99 12.33
CA PRO A 292 -25.10 -6.77 12.93
C PRO A 292 -25.09 -5.62 11.91
N LYS A 293 -25.71 -4.49 12.25
CA LYS A 293 -25.68 -3.30 11.39
C LYS A 293 -24.26 -2.74 11.33
N ASN A 294 -23.80 -2.36 10.13
CA ASN A 294 -22.47 -1.77 9.85
C ASN A 294 -21.26 -2.73 9.88
N VAL A 295 -21.44 -3.98 9.47
CA VAL A 295 -20.32 -4.89 9.20
C VAL A 295 -19.44 -4.33 8.08
N ARG A 296 -18.13 -4.47 8.27
CA ARG A 296 -17.10 -4.19 7.29
C ARG A 296 -16.28 -5.44 7.09
N PHE A 297 -15.60 -5.51 5.95
CA PHE A 297 -14.77 -6.63 5.58
C PHE A 297 -13.35 -6.14 5.33
N ALA A 298 -12.39 -6.88 5.85
CA ALA A 298 -10.98 -6.75 5.53
C ALA A 298 -10.59 -8.01 4.77
N GLU A 299 -10.28 -7.87 3.48
CA GLU A 299 -9.87 -8.97 2.61
C GLU A 299 -8.39 -8.87 2.30
N VAL A 300 -7.62 -9.92 2.63
CA VAL A 300 -6.21 -10.02 2.27
C VAL A 300 -6.11 -10.39 0.80
N THR A 301 -5.48 -9.53 0.01
CA THR A 301 -5.33 -9.71 -1.46
C THR A 301 -3.89 -9.97 -1.89
N LYS A 302 -2.94 -9.64 -1.01
CA LYS A 302 -1.51 -9.89 -1.21
C LYS A 302 -0.90 -10.28 0.12
N ARG A 303 -0.04 -11.30 0.11
CA ARG A 303 0.68 -11.82 1.27
C ARG A 303 2.09 -12.21 0.84
N THR A 304 3.07 -11.93 1.69
CA THR A 304 4.50 -12.24 1.45
C THR A 304 5.01 -11.80 0.07
N GLY A 305 4.54 -10.65 -0.42
CA GLY A 305 4.92 -10.12 -1.72
C GLY A 305 4.25 -10.80 -2.92
N LYS A 306 3.40 -11.81 -2.72
CA LYS A 306 2.65 -12.52 -3.77
C LYS A 306 1.16 -12.18 -3.73
N MET A 307 0.56 -11.95 -4.90
CA MET A 307 -0.89 -11.77 -5.00
C MET A 307 -1.60 -13.10 -4.78
N LEU A 308 -2.70 -13.08 -4.03
CA LEU A 308 -3.53 -14.27 -3.84
C LEU A 308 -4.41 -14.46 -5.07
N ALA A 309 -4.19 -15.56 -5.79
CA ALA A 309 -4.90 -15.85 -7.04
C ALA A 309 -6.38 -16.25 -6.82
N LEU A 310 -6.66 -16.90 -5.68
CA LEU A 310 -7.99 -17.36 -5.30
C LEU A 310 -8.55 -16.52 -4.17
N ARG A 311 -9.80 -16.10 -4.33
CA ARG A 311 -10.57 -15.41 -3.28
C ARG A 311 -11.20 -16.45 -2.37
N LEU A 312 -10.46 -16.84 -1.34
CA LEU A 312 -10.92 -17.77 -0.30
C LEU A 312 -11.67 -17.02 0.81
N GLU A 313 -12.67 -17.67 1.40
CA GLU A 313 -13.43 -17.10 2.54
C GLU A 313 -12.53 -16.85 3.76
N SER A 314 -11.49 -17.67 3.96
CA SER A 314 -10.50 -17.48 5.03
C SER A 314 -9.71 -16.17 4.92
N ASN A 315 -9.62 -15.58 3.73
CA ASN A 315 -8.95 -14.31 3.52
C ASN A 315 -9.88 -13.11 3.75
N ILE A 316 -11.18 -13.33 4.00
CA ILE A 316 -12.19 -12.28 4.14
C ILE A 316 -12.65 -12.24 5.60
N ILE A 317 -12.24 -11.19 6.30
CA ILE A 317 -12.43 -11.07 7.75
C ILE A 317 -13.52 -10.03 8.03
N PRO A 318 -14.71 -10.45 8.51
CA PRO A 318 -15.76 -9.54 8.92
C PRO A 318 -15.44 -8.90 10.28
N PHE A 319 -15.67 -7.60 10.41
CA PHE A 319 -15.45 -6.87 11.64
C PHE A 319 -16.40 -5.67 11.80
N VAL A 320 -16.51 -5.18 13.04
CA VAL A 320 -17.29 -3.98 13.38
C VAL A 320 -16.35 -2.94 14.00
N ILE A 321 -16.65 -1.66 13.76
CA ILE A 321 -15.95 -0.54 14.41
C ILE A 321 -16.80 -0.05 15.55
N GLU A 322 -16.30 -0.21 16.77
CA GLU A 322 -16.97 0.23 18.00
C GLU A 322 -16.48 1.63 18.41
N ARG A 323 -16.83 2.10 19.60
CA ARG A 323 -16.32 3.38 20.13
C ARG A 323 -14.94 3.30 20.75
N ASP A 324 -14.49 2.09 21.03
CA ASP A 324 -13.35 1.73 21.85
C ASP A 324 -12.42 0.72 21.16
N GLY A 325 -12.72 0.26 19.94
CA GLY A 325 -11.79 -0.57 19.17
C GLY A 325 -12.38 -1.11 17.87
N LEU A 326 -11.72 -2.13 17.31
CA LEU A 326 -12.31 -3.07 16.35
C LEU A 326 -12.71 -4.34 17.06
N ARG A 327 -13.70 -5.04 16.50
CA ARG A 327 -14.07 -6.38 16.94
C ARG A 327 -14.30 -7.27 15.71
N GLY A 328 -13.55 -8.37 15.63
CA GLY A 328 -13.77 -9.42 14.63
C GLY A 328 -15.07 -10.18 14.87
N LEU A 329 -15.62 -10.78 13.81
CA LEU A 329 -16.81 -11.62 13.88
C LEU A 329 -16.45 -13.05 13.44
N ASP A 330 -16.83 -14.07 14.21
CA ASP A 330 -16.51 -15.48 13.89
C ASP A 330 -17.39 -16.08 12.80
N LYS A 331 -18.56 -15.48 12.54
CA LYS A 331 -19.53 -15.99 11.57
C LYS A 331 -20.15 -14.83 10.82
N TYR A 332 -19.79 -14.68 9.56
CA TYR A 332 -20.59 -13.94 8.58
C TYR A 332 -20.69 -14.79 7.33
N GLN A 333 -21.84 -15.43 7.13
CA GLN A 333 -22.16 -15.95 5.81
C GLN A 333 -22.42 -14.73 4.93
N SER A 334 -21.54 -14.45 3.98
CA SER A 334 -21.83 -13.44 2.96
C SER A 334 -23.18 -13.79 2.35
N PRO A 335 -24.13 -12.85 2.22
CA PRO A 335 -25.31 -13.07 1.40
C PRO A 335 -24.81 -13.58 0.05
N ARG A 336 -25.26 -14.78 -0.35
CA ARG A 336 -24.90 -15.41 -1.63
C ARG A 336 -24.76 -14.31 -2.67
N MET A 337 -23.57 -14.17 -3.27
CA MET A 337 -23.45 -13.40 -4.49
C MET A 337 -24.59 -13.86 -5.38
N VAL A 338 -25.54 -12.96 -5.69
CA VAL A 338 -26.54 -13.25 -6.70
C VAL A 338 -25.72 -13.41 -7.97
N ALA A 339 -25.36 -14.65 -8.28
CA ALA A 339 -25.16 -15.06 -9.64
C ALA A 339 -26.45 -14.60 -10.32
N LEU A 340 -26.34 -13.55 -11.12
CA LEU A 340 -27.31 -13.33 -12.18
C LEU A 340 -27.27 -14.64 -12.96
N ASN A 341 -28.19 -15.54 -12.62
CA ASN A 341 -28.42 -16.80 -13.30
C ASN A 341 -28.88 -16.43 -14.70
N SER A 342 -27.96 -16.11 -15.60
CA SER A 342 -28.16 -16.41 -16.99
C SER A 342 -28.19 -17.93 -17.05
N LYS A 343 -29.39 -18.50 -17.10
CA LYS A 343 -29.57 -19.85 -17.63
C LYS A 343 -28.97 -19.85 -19.04
N GLU A 344 -27.72 -20.27 -19.16
CA GLU A 344 -27.16 -20.62 -20.45
C GLU A 344 -27.63 -22.03 -20.77
N ASP A 345 -28.63 -22.11 -21.66
CA ASP A 345 -28.92 -23.33 -22.40
C ASP A 345 -27.62 -23.79 -23.08
N PRO A 346 -27.16 -25.03 -22.88
CA PRO A 346 -25.84 -25.48 -23.34
C PRO A 346 -25.79 -25.76 -24.85
N ASN A 347 -26.64 -25.13 -25.66
CA ASN A 347 -26.72 -25.43 -27.07
C ASN A 347 -27.13 -24.24 -27.95
N LYS A 348 -26.31 -23.18 -27.98
CA LYS A 348 -26.30 -22.21 -29.10
C LYS A 348 -24.88 -21.71 -29.38
N ASN A 349 -24.16 -22.43 -30.23
CA ASN A 349 -23.14 -21.83 -31.09
C ASN A 349 -23.82 -20.75 -31.95
N GLY A 350 -23.48 -19.49 -31.71
CA GLY A 350 -24.01 -18.38 -32.48
C GLY A 350 -23.57 -17.04 -31.93
N GLN A 351 -22.60 -16.44 -32.63
CA GLN A 351 -22.21 -15.04 -32.50
C GLN A 351 -23.43 -14.15 -32.23
N ARG A 352 -23.44 -13.47 -31.08
CA ARG A 352 -24.45 -12.44 -30.80
C ARG A 352 -23.77 -11.10 -30.50
N LYS A 353 -23.40 -10.42 -31.59
CA LYS A 353 -23.36 -8.96 -31.63
C LYS A 353 -24.74 -8.45 -31.21
N ARG A 354 -24.84 -7.75 -30.08
CA ARG A 354 -26.01 -6.89 -29.84
C ARG A 354 -25.79 -5.59 -30.58
N LYS A 355 -26.68 -5.33 -31.54
CA LYS A 355 -26.87 -4.07 -32.23
C LYS A 355 -27.41 -3.08 -31.19
N VAL A 356 -26.60 -2.09 -30.82
CA VAL A 356 -27.07 -0.91 -30.09
C VAL A 356 -27.70 -0.01 -31.15
N ASP A 357 -28.97 0.33 -30.95
CA ASP A 357 -29.70 1.24 -31.81
C ASP A 357 -28.98 2.59 -31.93
N GLU A 358 -29.03 3.12 -33.15
CA GLU A 358 -28.61 4.43 -33.62
C GLU A 358 -28.67 5.53 -32.56
N ILE A 359 -27.50 6.08 -32.23
CA ILE A 359 -27.36 7.50 -31.93
C ILE A 359 -26.73 8.10 -33.17
N SER A 360 -27.55 8.76 -33.99
CA SER A 360 -27.08 9.60 -35.09
C SER A 360 -26.31 10.81 -34.54
N ASP A 361 -25.29 11.20 -35.30
CA ASP A 361 -24.54 12.47 -35.23
C ASP A 361 -23.33 12.55 -34.29
N SER A 362 -22.17 12.03 -34.74
CA SER A 362 -20.99 12.87 -35.00
C SER A 362 -19.86 12.08 -35.67
N GLN A 363 -19.43 12.60 -36.82
CA GLN A 363 -18.38 12.18 -37.75
C GLN A 363 -17.12 11.52 -37.17
N ASP A 364 -16.86 10.30 -37.65
CA ASP A 364 -15.64 9.78 -38.28
C ASP A 364 -14.32 10.55 -38.07
N GLU A 365 -13.42 9.98 -37.25
CA GLU A 365 -11.97 10.08 -37.42
C GLU A 365 -11.38 8.70 -37.10
N GLY A 366 -10.59 8.19 -38.04
CA GLY A 366 -10.33 6.77 -38.23
C GLY A 366 -9.48 6.09 -37.15
N ASP A 367 -9.82 4.83 -36.92
CA ASP A 367 -8.98 3.80 -36.32
C ASP A 367 -7.60 3.75 -37.01
N SER A 368 -6.53 3.87 -36.23
CA SER A 368 -5.23 3.31 -36.62
C SER A 368 -4.45 2.82 -35.39
N ASP A 369 -4.97 1.76 -34.76
CA ASP A 369 -4.12 0.83 -34.00
C ASP A 369 -3.36 -0.03 -35.01
N ALA A 370 -2.31 0.55 -35.59
CA ALA A 370 -1.28 -0.18 -36.33
C ALA A 370 -0.06 -0.31 -35.41
N GLU A 371 -0.02 -1.46 -34.73
CA GLU A 371 1.16 -2.26 -34.50
C GLU A 371 2.37 -1.84 -35.35
N TYR A 372 3.41 -1.29 -34.72
CA TYR A 372 4.74 -1.25 -35.32
C TYR A 372 5.83 -1.29 -34.25
N GLY A 373 6.37 -2.49 -34.04
CA GLY A 373 7.75 -2.64 -33.60
C GLY A 373 8.68 -2.26 -34.75
N TRP A 374 9.70 -1.46 -34.46
CA TRP A 374 10.78 -1.23 -35.41
C TRP A 374 12.10 -1.64 -34.78
N ILE A 375 12.66 -2.64 -35.45
CA ILE A 375 13.93 -3.31 -35.27
C ILE A 375 15.08 -2.36 -35.59
N ASP A 376 16.21 -2.56 -34.92
CA ASP A 376 17.51 -1.94 -35.25
C ASP A 376 17.94 -2.24 -36.69
N GLY A 377 18.73 -1.34 -37.28
CA GLY A 377 19.70 -1.73 -38.29
C GLY A 377 19.77 -0.87 -39.55
N ASP A 378 20.89 -0.15 -39.62
CA ASP A 378 21.79 -0.08 -40.77
C ASP A 378 21.60 0.98 -41.88
N ASP A 379 22.61 1.87 -41.89
CA ASP A 379 23.57 2.06 -42.98
C ASP A 379 23.04 2.66 -44.30
N ALA A 380 23.30 3.95 -44.48
CA ALA A 380 23.22 4.62 -45.77
C ALA A 380 24.57 5.25 -46.10
N GLY A 381 25.47 4.40 -46.59
CA GLY A 381 26.54 4.81 -47.47
C GLY A 381 26.05 4.91 -48.93
N LEU A 382 26.76 5.77 -49.67
CA LEU A 382 26.95 5.83 -51.12
C LEU A 382 26.17 6.89 -51.93
N LEU A 383 26.98 7.90 -52.31
CA LEU A 383 27.27 8.36 -53.68
C LEU A 383 26.12 8.81 -54.58
N GLU A 384 26.29 10.00 -55.16
CA GLU A 384 26.19 10.16 -56.61
C GLU A 384 27.08 11.31 -57.10
N GLN A 385 27.87 11.01 -58.14
CA GLN A 385 28.52 11.95 -59.04
C GLN A 385 27.49 12.42 -60.06
N ASP A 386 27.49 13.70 -60.39
CA ASP A 386 27.61 14.22 -61.77
C ASP A 386 28.03 15.69 -61.74
#